data_AF-A0A7V9GB84-F1
#
_entry.id   AF-A0A7V9GB84-F1
#
_cell.length_a   1.000
_cell.length_b   1.000
_cell.length_c   1.000
_cell.angle_alpha   90.00
_cell.angle_beta   90.00
_cell.angle_gamma   90.00
#
_symmetry.space_group_name_H-M   'P 1'
#
loop_
_entity.id
_entity.type
_entity.pdbx_description
1 polymer ?
#
loop_
_entity_poly.entity_id
_entity_poly.type
_entity_poly.pdbx_seq_one_letter_code
_entity_poly.pdbx_strand_id
1 'polypeptide(L)'
;MEEISAENFAELEKRYRMTAVVVFAQIATTVILIIFGWFYAARSENAITPRSLMTLWIAVIFIAVGTFILRRMLNRWERLKNIKLSKGISGLLTTLQTNAIVLGSVAETIAIIGFLIAVLGGIKTDVFRAGAVALIVFLINFPRKSVWKKIVANLESV
;
A
#
# COMPACT_ATOMS: atom_id res chain seq x y z
N MET A 1 5.81 25.42 15.82
CA MET A 1 5.12 24.15 15.57
C MET A 1 3.93 24.16 16.49
N GLU A 2 2.71 24.26 15.96
CA GLU A 2 1.50 24.21 16.80
C GLU A 2 1.43 22.86 17.54
N GLU A 3 1.13 22.95 18.82
CA GLU A 3 1.15 21.83 19.74
C GLU A 3 -0.18 21.07 19.59
N ILE A 4 -0.11 19.86 19.02
CA ILE A 4 -1.26 18.96 18.91
C ILE A 4 -1.75 18.66 20.32
N SER A 5 -3.07 18.74 20.56
CA SER A 5 -3.59 18.42 21.90
C SER A 5 -3.16 17.01 22.34
N ALA A 6 -2.88 16.84 23.63
CA ALA A 6 -2.38 15.57 24.15
C ALA A 6 -3.31 14.37 23.83
N GLU A 7 -4.62 14.62 23.82
CA GLU A 7 -5.64 13.66 23.43
C GLU A 7 -5.53 13.26 21.94
N ASN A 8 -5.48 14.25 21.04
CA ASN A 8 -5.35 14.02 19.60
C ASN A 8 -4.03 13.32 19.25
N PHE A 9 -2.95 13.63 19.98
CA PHE A 9 -1.66 12.99 19.80
C PHE A 9 -1.68 11.51 20.19
N ALA A 10 -2.29 11.17 21.33
CA ALA A 10 -2.44 9.80 21.79
C ALA A 10 -3.29 8.98 20.81
N GLU A 11 -4.39 9.55 20.29
CA GLU A 11 -5.22 8.88 19.29
C GLU A 11 -4.47 8.67 17.97
N LEU A 12 -3.72 9.69 17.50
CA LEU A 12 -2.87 9.59 16.32
C LEU A 12 -1.87 8.44 16.46
N GLU A 13 -1.19 8.33 17.60
CA GLU A 13 -0.19 7.30 17.85
C GLU A 13 -0.80 5.90 17.85
N LYS A 14 -1.94 5.72 18.54
CA LYS A 14 -2.66 4.44 18.57
C LYS A 14 -3.04 3.98 17.16
N ARG A 15 -3.64 4.86 16.37
CA ARG A 15 -4.09 4.54 14.99
C ARG A 15 -2.93 4.35 14.03
N TYR A 16 -1.89 5.17 14.17
CA TYR A 16 -0.66 5.02 13.41
C TYR A 16 -0.02 3.65 13.64
N ARG A 17 0.15 3.23 14.91
CA ARG A 17 0.76 1.95 15.25
C ARG A 17 -0.02 0.79 14.66
N MET A 18 -1.34 0.80 14.80
CA MET A 18 -2.21 -0.21 14.20
C MET A 18 -2.08 -0.25 12.67
N THR A 19 -2.10 0.91 12.02
CA THR A 19 -1.91 1.02 10.56
C THR A 19 -0.56 0.46 10.13
N ALA A 20 0.51 0.82 10.84
CA ALA A 20 1.86 0.35 10.56
C ALA A 20 1.96 -1.17 10.69
N VAL A 21 1.39 -1.76 11.74
CA VAL A 21 1.37 -3.23 11.93
C VAL A 21 0.65 -3.91 10.77
N VAL A 22 -0.50 -3.40 10.33
CA VAL A 22 -1.22 -3.95 9.17
C VAL A 22 -0.37 -3.87 7.91
N VAL A 23 0.20 -2.70 7.59
CA VAL A 23 1.04 -2.53 6.40
C VAL A 23 2.29 -3.41 6.46
N PHE A 24 2.91 -3.58 7.63
CA PHE A 24 4.01 -4.50 7.82
C PHE A 24 3.59 -5.96 7.61
N ALA A 25 2.41 -6.36 8.07
CA ALA A 25 1.88 -7.69 7.80
C ALA A 25 1.71 -7.94 6.29
N GLN A 26 1.20 -6.95 5.53
CA GLN A 26 1.07 -7.05 4.07
C GLN A 26 2.43 -7.13 3.36
N ILE A 27 3.43 -6.38 3.83
CA ILE A 27 4.81 -6.49 3.34
C ILE A 27 5.38 -7.88 3.65
N ALA A 28 5.15 -8.41 4.86
CA ALA A 28 5.57 -9.75 5.23
C ALA A 28 4.92 -10.82 4.33
N THR A 29 3.61 -10.70 4.07
CA THR A 29 2.91 -11.54 3.08
C THR A 29 3.57 -11.47 1.71
N THR A 30 3.95 -10.28 1.25
CA THR A 30 4.66 -10.09 -0.03
C THR A 30 6.00 -10.82 -0.04
N VAL A 31 6.78 -10.73 1.03
CA VAL A 31 8.06 -11.46 1.16
C VAL A 31 7.82 -12.98 1.14
N ILE A 32 6.81 -13.46 1.85
CA ILE A 32 6.41 -14.88 1.83
C ILE A 32 6.07 -15.30 0.40
N LEU A 33 5.24 -14.55 -0.32
CA LEU A 33 4.90 -14.85 -1.72
C LEU A 33 6.13 -14.91 -2.63
N ILE A 34 7.11 -14.03 -2.44
CA ILE A 34 8.37 -14.06 -3.19
C ILE A 34 9.13 -15.37 -2.92
N ILE A 35 9.26 -15.75 -1.64
CA ILE A 35 9.94 -16.99 -1.23
C ILE A 35 9.22 -18.20 -1.82
N PHE A 36 7.90 -18.29 -1.67
CA PHE A 36 7.12 -19.37 -2.23
C PHE A 36 7.23 -19.41 -3.76
N GLY A 37 7.08 -18.28 -4.44
CA GLY A 37 7.19 -18.22 -5.90
C GLY A 37 8.56 -18.69 -6.39
N TRP A 38 9.65 -18.38 -5.68
CA TRP A 38 10.99 -18.88 -6.02
C TRP A 38 11.10 -20.41 -6.00
N PHE A 39 10.52 -21.05 -5.00
CA PHE A 39 10.55 -22.51 -4.87
C PHE A 39 9.59 -23.21 -5.84
N TYR A 40 8.39 -22.65 -6.04
CA TYR A 40 7.33 -23.27 -6.84
C TYR A 40 7.47 -22.99 -8.35
N ALA A 41 7.97 -21.83 -8.77
CA ALA A 41 8.15 -21.50 -10.19
C ALA A 41 9.07 -22.50 -10.92
N ALA A 42 10.09 -23.04 -10.24
CA ALA A 42 10.99 -24.05 -10.82
C ALA A 42 10.30 -25.34 -11.23
N ARG A 43 9.20 -25.67 -10.54
CA ARG A 43 8.50 -26.96 -10.64
C ARG A 43 7.28 -26.87 -11.53
N SER A 44 6.90 -25.67 -11.96
CA SER A 44 5.76 -25.50 -12.84
C SER A 44 6.18 -25.72 -14.27
N GLU A 45 5.45 -26.59 -14.95
CA GLU A 45 5.42 -26.58 -16.41
C GLU A 45 4.75 -25.27 -16.87
N ASN A 46 5.10 -24.79 -18.06
CA ASN A 46 4.56 -23.55 -18.63
C ASN A 46 3.04 -23.70 -18.87
N ALA A 47 2.25 -23.43 -17.84
CA ALA A 47 0.83 -23.72 -17.81
C ALA A 47 -0.01 -22.70 -18.60
N ILE A 48 0.59 -21.56 -18.98
CA ILE A 48 -0.10 -20.48 -19.68
C ILE A 48 0.70 -19.96 -20.88
N THR A 49 -0.04 -19.39 -21.84
CA THR A 49 0.57 -18.84 -23.06
C THR A 49 1.35 -17.54 -22.78
N PRO A 50 2.38 -17.22 -23.59
CA PRO A 50 3.11 -15.95 -23.47
C PRO A 50 2.22 -14.70 -23.56
N ARG A 51 1.13 -14.76 -24.35
CA ARG A 51 0.16 -13.68 -24.45
C ARG A 51 -0.56 -13.44 -23.12
N SER A 52 -0.97 -14.50 -22.43
CA SER A 52 -1.62 -14.40 -21.11
C SER A 52 -0.68 -13.82 -20.05
N LEU A 53 0.60 -14.23 -20.05
CA LEU A 53 1.63 -13.64 -19.19
C LEU A 53 1.79 -12.14 -19.43
N MET A 54 1.81 -11.73 -20.70
CA MET A 54 1.94 -10.31 -21.06
C MET A 54 0.76 -9.49 -20.53
N THR A 55 -0.47 -10.01 -20.58
CA THR A 55 -1.66 -9.37 -20.01
C THR A 55 -1.53 -9.15 -18.51
N LEU A 56 -0.99 -10.12 -17.77
CA LEU A 56 -0.75 -9.97 -16.32
C LEU A 56 0.29 -8.89 -16.02
N TRP A 57 1.37 -8.84 -16.80
CA TRP A 57 2.38 -7.78 -16.68
C TRP A 57 1.81 -6.38 -16.96
N ILE A 58 0.97 -6.26 -17.98
CA ILE A 58 0.25 -5.02 -18.27
C ILE A 58 -0.61 -4.63 -17.05
N ALA A 59 -1.37 -5.57 -16.48
CA ALA A 59 -2.16 -5.31 -15.27
C ALA A 59 -1.30 -4.82 -14.09
N VAL A 60 -0.14 -5.44 -13.84
CA VAL A 60 0.82 -5.00 -12.80
C VAL A 60 1.21 -3.53 -13.00
N ILE A 61 1.57 -3.13 -14.23
CA ILE A 61 1.97 -1.77 -14.53
C ILE A 61 0.80 -0.80 -14.32
N PHE A 62 -0.38 -1.12 -14.83
CA PHE A 62 -1.58 -0.29 -14.67
C PHE A 62 -1.96 -0.10 -13.20
N ILE A 63 -1.90 -1.17 -12.39
CA ILE A 63 -2.20 -1.11 -10.95
C ILE A 63 -1.12 -0.29 -10.24
N ALA A 64 0.17 -0.49 -10.55
CA ALA A 64 1.26 0.27 -9.96
C ALA A 64 1.10 1.78 -10.24
N VAL A 65 0.87 2.17 -11.49
CA VAL A 65 0.63 3.57 -11.88
C VAL A 65 -0.65 4.11 -11.26
N GLY A 66 -1.74 3.33 -11.31
CA GLY A 66 -3.03 3.68 -10.71
C GLY A 66 -2.92 3.96 -9.22
N THR A 67 -2.01 3.28 -8.52
CA THR A 67 -1.76 3.52 -7.09
C THR A 67 -1.26 4.93 -6.82
N PHE A 68 -0.43 5.52 -7.69
CA PHE A 68 0.02 6.91 -7.52
C PHE A 68 -1.13 7.90 -7.65
N ILE A 69 -2.00 7.67 -8.63
CA ILE A 69 -3.20 8.49 -8.85
C ILE A 69 -4.12 8.37 -7.64
N LEU A 70 -4.39 7.13 -7.20
CA LEU A 70 -5.21 6.86 -6.03
C LEU A 70 -4.64 7.53 -4.78
N ARG A 71 -3.35 7.39 -4.51
CA ARG A 71 -2.67 8.06 -3.38
C ARG A 71 -2.89 9.56 -3.42
N ARG A 72 -2.73 10.18 -4.60
CA ARG A 72 -2.93 11.62 -4.78
C ARG A 72 -4.39 12.02 -4.53
N MET A 73 -5.35 11.23 -4.99
CA MET A 73 -6.78 11.49 -4.77
C MET A 73 -7.21 11.31 -3.31
N LEU A 74 -6.71 10.26 -2.66
CA LEU A 74 -7.03 9.94 -1.27
C LEU A 74 -6.51 10.99 -0.28
N ASN A 75 -5.33 11.57 -0.58
CA ASN A 75 -4.65 12.53 0.29
C ASN A 75 -4.74 13.99 -0.20
N ARG A 76 -5.76 14.33 -1.02
CA ARG A 76 -5.99 15.73 -1.39
C ARG A 76 -6.34 16.56 -0.16
N TRP A 77 -5.68 17.70 -0.01
CA TRP A 77 -5.86 18.60 1.13
C TRP A 77 -7.32 18.99 1.35
N GLU A 78 -8.00 19.44 0.28
CA GLU A 78 -9.42 19.82 0.35
C GLU A 78 -10.31 18.69 0.87
N ARG A 79 -10.04 17.45 0.46
CA ARG A 79 -10.81 16.29 0.93
C ARG A 79 -10.57 16.05 2.42
N LEU A 80 -9.31 16.11 2.88
CA LEU A 80 -8.96 15.92 4.28
C LEU A 80 -9.54 17.03 5.16
N LYS A 81 -9.50 18.29 4.70
CA LYS A 81 -10.14 19.44 5.35
C LYS A 81 -11.65 19.25 5.46
N ASN A 82 -12.33 18.89 4.37
CA ASN A 82 -13.78 18.64 4.39
C ASN A 82 -14.17 17.50 5.34
N ILE A 83 -13.34 16.46 5.46
CA ILE A 83 -13.56 15.37 6.41
C ILE A 83 -13.37 15.86 7.85
N LYS A 84 -12.35 16.68 8.11
CA LYS A 84 -12.16 17.28 9.45
C LYS A 84 -13.35 18.15 9.84
N LEU A 85 -13.86 18.97 8.92
CA LEU A 85 -15.01 19.84 9.17
C LEU A 85 -16.30 19.06 9.43
N SER A 86 -16.47 17.89 8.80
CA SER A 86 -17.70 17.08 8.94
C SER A 86 -17.66 16.04 10.05
N LYS A 87 -16.49 15.44 10.33
CA LYS A 87 -16.33 14.29 11.24
C LYS A 87 -15.28 14.51 12.35
N GLY A 88 -14.73 15.72 12.46
CA GLY A 88 -13.70 16.06 13.43
C GLY A 88 -12.35 15.36 13.19
N ILE A 89 -11.46 15.48 14.17
CA ILE A 89 -10.10 14.92 14.13
C ILE A 89 -10.12 13.39 14.14
N SER A 90 -11.00 12.76 14.93
CA SER A 90 -11.12 11.30 14.95
C SER A 90 -11.55 10.72 13.60
N GLY A 91 -12.47 11.40 12.89
CA GLY A 91 -12.88 11.02 11.53
C GLY A 91 -11.77 11.20 10.49
N LEU A 92 -10.97 12.26 10.62
CA LEU A 92 -9.78 12.49 9.81
C LEU A 92 -8.74 11.37 10.02
N LEU A 93 -8.40 11.05 11.27
CA LEU A 93 -7.44 9.99 11.59
C LEU A 93 -7.90 8.61 11.12
N THR A 94 -9.19 8.31 11.26
CA THR A 94 -9.80 7.08 10.71
C THR A 94 -9.62 7.03 9.19
N THR A 95 -9.83 8.14 8.50
CA THR A 95 -9.67 8.22 7.04
C THR A 95 -8.21 8.02 6.63
N LEU A 96 -7.25 8.63 7.33
CA LEU A 96 -5.82 8.44 7.06
C LEU A 96 -5.40 6.97 7.23
N GLN A 97 -5.90 6.32 8.28
CA GLN A 97 -5.72 4.88 8.51
C GLN A 97 -6.28 4.05 7.36
N THR A 98 -7.57 4.24 7.01
CA THR A 98 -8.21 3.47 5.94
C THR A 98 -7.51 3.68 4.60
N ASN A 99 -7.15 4.92 4.26
CA ASN A 99 -6.43 5.23 3.03
C ASN A 99 -5.08 4.51 2.95
N ALA A 100 -4.32 4.48 4.05
CA ALA A 100 -3.03 3.81 4.09
C ALA A 100 -3.16 2.28 3.91
N ILE A 101 -4.15 1.67 4.57
CA ILE A 101 -4.42 0.23 4.45
C ILE A 101 -4.86 -0.10 3.01
N VAL A 102 -5.76 0.69 2.43
CA VAL A 102 -6.22 0.50 1.04
C VAL A 102 -5.05 0.57 0.06
N LEU A 103 -4.16 1.56 0.19
CA LEU A 103 -2.97 1.65 -0.67
C LEU A 103 -2.03 0.46 -0.47
N GLY A 104 -1.88 -0.04 0.76
CA GLY A 104 -1.15 -1.27 1.06
C GLY A 104 -1.77 -2.49 0.37
N SER A 105 -3.10 -2.64 0.41
CA SER A 105 -3.81 -3.74 -0.25
C SER A 105 -3.67 -3.71 -1.77
N VAL A 106 -3.57 -2.54 -2.38
CA VAL A 106 -3.28 -2.41 -3.82
C VAL A 106 -1.86 -2.89 -4.13
N ALA A 107 -0.88 -2.54 -3.29
CA ALA A 107 0.49 -3.05 -3.44
C ALA A 107 0.57 -4.57 -3.24
N GLU A 108 -0.18 -5.11 -2.29
CA GLU A 108 -0.29 -6.56 -2.05
C GLU A 108 -0.89 -7.29 -3.25
N THR A 109 -1.89 -6.71 -3.92
CA THR A 109 -2.45 -7.24 -5.17
C THR A 109 -1.38 -7.40 -6.24
N ILE A 110 -0.45 -6.44 -6.36
CA ILE A 110 0.67 -6.52 -7.31
C ILE A 110 1.57 -7.72 -6.96
N ALA A 111 1.85 -7.96 -5.68
CA ALA A 111 2.64 -9.11 -5.24
C ALA A 111 1.97 -10.43 -5.58
N ILE A 112 0.65 -10.53 -5.39
CA ILE A 112 -0.14 -11.73 -5.73
C ILE A 112 -0.09 -12.00 -7.25
N ILE A 113 -0.31 -10.97 -8.08
CA ILE A 113 -0.22 -11.12 -9.53
C ILE A 113 1.21 -11.52 -9.94
N GLY A 114 2.22 -10.92 -9.32
CA GLY A 114 3.62 -11.26 -9.54
C GLY A 114 3.96 -12.71 -9.22
N PHE A 115 3.44 -13.23 -8.11
CA PHE A 115 3.54 -14.64 -7.75
C PHE A 115 2.89 -15.53 -8.81
N LEU A 116 1.68 -15.18 -9.27
CA LEU A 116 0.99 -15.93 -10.33
C LEU A 116 1.77 -15.94 -11.64
N ILE A 117 2.34 -14.80 -12.06
CA ILE A 117 3.21 -14.71 -13.25
C ILE A 117 4.38 -15.69 -13.12
N ALA A 118 5.08 -15.68 -11.98
CA ALA A 118 6.25 -16.51 -11.77
C ALA A 118 5.92 -18.01 -11.74
N VAL A 119 4.85 -18.39 -11.02
CA VAL A 119 4.43 -19.79 -10.92
C VAL A 119 3.91 -20.29 -12.26
N LEU A 120 2.97 -19.59 -12.90
CA LEU A 120 2.36 -20.05 -14.14
C LEU A 120 3.32 -19.99 -15.34
N GLY A 121 4.25 -19.05 -15.33
CA GLY A 121 5.24 -18.87 -16.39
C GLY A 121 6.53 -19.66 -16.21
N GLY A 122 6.73 -20.35 -15.08
CA GLY A 122 7.93 -21.16 -14.82
C GLY A 122 9.24 -20.36 -14.64
N ILE A 123 9.19 -19.03 -14.72
CA ILE A 123 10.37 -18.16 -14.68
C ILE A 123 10.55 -17.58 -13.29
N LYS A 124 11.55 -18.10 -12.56
CA LYS A 124 11.87 -17.64 -11.20
C LYS A 124 12.19 -16.15 -11.10
N THR A 125 12.86 -15.59 -12.10
CA THR A 125 13.29 -14.17 -12.04
C THR A 125 12.11 -13.21 -12.02
N ASP A 126 10.94 -13.63 -12.51
CA ASP A 126 9.75 -12.78 -12.57
C ASP A 126 9.15 -12.55 -11.18
N VAL A 127 9.33 -13.48 -10.23
CA VAL A 127 8.87 -13.30 -8.84
C VAL A 127 9.62 -12.15 -8.17
N PHE A 128 10.93 -12.03 -8.43
CA PHE A 128 11.75 -10.95 -7.88
C PHE A 128 11.43 -9.62 -8.52
N ARG A 129 11.19 -9.59 -9.84
CA ARG A 129 10.82 -8.36 -10.55
C ARG A 129 9.48 -7.81 -10.04
N ALA A 130 8.44 -8.63 -10.02
CA ALA A 130 7.14 -8.20 -9.57
C ALA A 130 7.11 -7.92 -8.05
N GLY A 131 7.84 -8.73 -7.27
CA GLY A 131 8.05 -8.47 -5.84
C GLY A 131 8.74 -7.14 -5.58
N ALA A 132 9.79 -6.80 -6.34
CA ALA A 132 10.45 -5.50 -6.24
C ALA A 132 9.50 -4.34 -6.57
N VAL A 133 8.67 -4.48 -7.61
CA VAL A 133 7.63 -3.48 -7.94
C VAL A 133 6.66 -3.31 -6.78
N ALA A 134 6.13 -4.40 -6.22
CA ALA A 134 5.22 -4.34 -5.07
C ALA A 134 5.87 -3.64 -3.86
N LEU A 135 7.13 -3.99 -3.53
CA LEU A 135 7.87 -3.36 -2.43
C LEU A 135 8.11 -1.87 -2.67
N ILE A 136 8.43 -1.45 -3.89
CA ILE A 136 8.55 -0.03 -4.24
C ILE A 136 7.21 0.69 -4.02
N VAL A 137 6.10 0.08 -4.45
CA VAL A 137 4.76 0.65 -4.24
C VAL A 137 4.44 0.75 -2.75
N PHE A 138 4.79 -0.25 -1.92
CA PHE A 138 4.67 -0.16 -0.46
C PHE A 138 5.49 1.00 0.11
N LEU A 139 6.77 1.11 -0.25
CA LEU A 139 7.67 2.16 0.25
C LEU A 139 7.17 3.56 -0.08
N ILE A 140 6.64 3.73 -1.30
CA ILE A 140 6.08 5.00 -1.75
C ILE A 140 4.83 5.31 -0.93
N ASN A 141 3.92 4.35 -0.74
CA ASN A 141 2.65 4.56 -0.05
C ASN A 141 2.71 4.46 1.48
N PHE A 142 3.88 4.12 2.04
CA PHE A 142 4.02 3.86 3.47
C PHE A 142 3.50 5.03 4.32
N PRO A 143 2.65 4.76 5.34
CA PRO A 143 2.16 5.80 6.23
C PRO A 143 3.32 6.32 7.07
N ARG A 144 3.82 7.51 6.73
CA ARG A 144 4.89 8.16 7.51
C ARG A 144 4.27 8.96 8.65
N LYS A 145 4.66 8.64 9.90
CA LYS A 145 4.16 9.33 11.12
C LYS A 145 4.34 10.85 11.02
N SER A 146 5.45 11.31 10.45
CA SER A 146 5.75 12.73 10.26
C SER A 146 4.75 13.45 9.34
N VAL A 147 4.24 12.77 8.31
CA VAL A 147 3.22 13.34 7.41
C VAL A 147 1.89 13.47 8.13
N TRP A 148 1.50 12.44 8.89
CA TRP A 148 0.26 12.46 9.67
C TRP A 148 0.27 13.56 10.72
N LYS A 149 1.37 13.70 11.48
CA LYS A 149 1.55 14.79 12.45
C LYS A 149 1.40 16.16 11.79
N LYS A 150 2.02 16.38 10.61
CA LYS A 150 1.88 17.62 9.86
C LYS A 150 0.45 17.90 9.42
N ILE A 151 -0.26 16.88 8.92
CA ILE A 151 -1.66 17.02 8.50
C ILE A 151 -2.55 17.40 9.68
N VAL A 152 -2.40 16.71 10.81
CA VAL A 152 -3.22 16.97 12.00
C VAL A 152 -2.91 18.35 12.58
N ALA A 153 -1.64 18.69 12.79
CA ALA A 153 -1.26 20.02 13.28
C ALA A 153 -1.84 21.15 12.42
N ASN A 154 -1.75 21.03 11.09
CA ASN A 154 -2.26 22.04 10.16
C ASN A 154 -3.80 22.10 10.05
N LEU A 155 -4.53 21.04 10.45
CA LEU A 155 -6.00 21.00 10.39
C LEU A 155 -6.65 21.20 11.77
N GLU A 156 -5.88 21.14 12.84
CA GLU A 156 -6.35 21.44 14.19
C GLU A 156 -6.61 22.93 14.38
N SER A 157 -5.78 23.80 13.77
CA SER A 157 -5.92 25.26 13.79
C SER A 157 -6.94 25.86 12.82
N VAL A 158 -7.52 25.04 11.93
CA VAL A 158 -8.55 25.44 10.94
C VAL A 158 -9.93 25.15 11.45
#